data_AF-A0AAU4TL96-F1
#
_entry.id   AF-A0AAU4TL96-F1
#
_cell.length_a   1.000
_cell.length_b   1.000
_cell.length_c   1.000
_cell.angle_alpha   90.00
_cell.angle_beta   90.00
_cell.angle_gamma   90.00
#
_symmetry.space_group_name_H-M   'P 1'
#
loop_
_entity.id
_entity.type
_entity.pdbx_description
1 polymer ?
#
loop_
_entity_poly.entity_id
_entity_poly.type
_entity_poly.pdbx_seq_one_letter_code
_entity_poly.pdbx_strand_id
1 'polypeptide(L)'
;MSCLIVQSDKTLLLEVDHELADECRRVIAPFAELERAPEHIHTYRVTPLGLWNARAAGHDAEQVVDALVQYSRYPVPHALLVDIAETMDRYGRLTLSKHPAHGLVLTTTDRPVLEEILRSKRVAPLVGARLDPDTVAVHPSERGQIKQTLLKLGWPAEDLAGYVDGEAHPIELHEDGWALRPYQKQAVENFWHGGSGVVVLPCGAGKTLVGAGAMAQAKSTTLILVTNTVSARQWKHELIKRTSLTEEEIGEYSGTRKEIRPVTIATYQVLTTRRKGVYQHLELFDSRDWGLILYDEVHLLPAPVFKFTADLQARRRLGLTATLVREDGRESDVFSLIGPKRFDAPWKEIEAQGYIAPADCVEVRVNLTDAERLAYATAEQEEKYRFCATTATKRKVTEAIVRRFAGQQILVIGQYIDQLDELGEHLGAPVIKGETSNAQREKLFGAFREGEISVLVVSKVANFSIDLPEATVAVQVSGTFGSRQEEAQRLGRVLRPKADGHKAHFYSVVARDTLDQDFAAHRQRFLAEQGYAYRIMDADELLAEDQG
;
A
#
# COMPACT_ATOMS: atom_id res chain seq x y z
N MET A 1 20.93 -28.41 -1.25
CA MET A 1 21.64 -27.10 -1.25
C MET A 1 20.63 -26.06 -0.80
N SER A 2 21.05 -25.14 0.06
CA SER A 2 20.20 -24.15 0.73
C SER A 2 20.21 -22.80 -0.01
N CYS A 3 19.09 -22.08 0.05
CA CYS A 3 18.80 -20.87 -0.72
C CYS A 3 18.86 -19.56 0.09
N LEU A 4 19.03 -19.62 1.41
CA LEU A 4 19.01 -18.47 2.31
C LEU A 4 20.39 -18.19 2.91
N ILE A 5 20.73 -16.93 3.13
CA ILE A 5 21.87 -16.52 3.97
C ILE A 5 21.31 -15.72 5.13
N VAL A 6 21.54 -16.21 6.35
CA VAL A 6 21.08 -15.56 7.58
C VAL A 6 22.23 -14.79 8.21
N GLN A 7 22.07 -13.47 8.35
CA GLN A 7 23.08 -12.58 8.93
C GLN A 7 22.77 -12.30 10.41
N SER A 8 23.81 -12.01 11.19
CA SER A 8 23.69 -11.73 12.64
C SER A 8 22.88 -10.47 12.97
N ASP A 9 22.70 -9.58 12.00
CA ASP A 9 21.94 -8.34 12.13
C ASP A 9 20.45 -8.50 11.77
N LYS A 10 19.96 -9.75 11.73
CA LYS A 10 18.58 -10.13 11.39
C LYS A 10 18.22 -9.97 9.90
N THR A 11 19.20 -9.74 9.03
CA THR A 11 18.99 -9.75 7.58
C THR A 11 18.95 -11.18 7.05
N LEU A 12 18.01 -11.47 6.15
CA LEU A 12 17.94 -12.72 5.40
C LEU A 12 18.10 -12.42 3.91
N LEU A 13 19.06 -13.06 3.24
CA LEU A 13 19.27 -12.91 1.80
C LEU A 13 18.83 -14.21 1.11
N LEU A 14 17.74 -14.15 0.36
CA LEU A 14 17.15 -15.28 -0.35
C LEU A 14 17.54 -15.24 -1.83
N GLU A 15 18.21 -16.28 -2.30
CA GLU A 15 18.50 -16.46 -3.73
C GLU A 15 17.22 -16.89 -4.47
N VAL A 16 16.76 -16.04 -5.40
CA VAL A 16 15.45 -16.20 -6.06
C VAL A 16 15.46 -17.32 -7.09
N ASP A 17 16.59 -17.51 -7.77
CA ASP A 17 16.72 -18.50 -8.86
C ASP A 17 16.92 -19.94 -8.35
N HIS A 18 16.94 -20.15 -7.02
CA HIS A 18 17.11 -21.47 -6.44
C HIS A 18 15.77 -22.24 -6.39
N GLU A 19 15.81 -23.56 -6.63
CA GLU A 19 14.62 -24.43 -6.65
C GLU A 19 13.77 -24.42 -5.35
N LEU A 20 14.36 -24.01 -4.23
CA LEU A 20 13.72 -23.95 -2.91
C LEU A 20 13.30 -22.52 -2.53
N ALA A 21 13.48 -21.55 -3.43
CA ALA A 21 13.27 -20.14 -3.13
C ALA A 21 11.81 -19.84 -2.77
N ASP A 22 10.86 -20.40 -3.52
CA ASP A 22 9.44 -20.18 -3.28
C ASP A 22 8.97 -20.85 -1.99
N GLU A 23 9.48 -22.04 -1.69
CA GLU A 23 9.20 -22.72 -0.42
C GLU A 23 9.77 -21.93 0.77
N CYS A 24 11.06 -21.57 0.71
CA CYS A 24 11.71 -20.77 1.73
C CYS A 24 10.98 -19.44 1.95
N ARG A 25 10.55 -18.76 0.86
CA ARG A 25 9.80 -17.51 0.93
C ARG A 25 8.51 -17.67 1.72
N ARG A 26 7.74 -18.73 1.45
CA ARG A 26 6.49 -19.02 2.18
C ARG A 26 6.74 -19.26 3.66
N VAL A 27 7.83 -19.97 3.99
CA VAL A 27 8.16 -20.31 5.38
C VAL A 27 8.64 -19.09 6.17
N ILE A 28 9.41 -18.17 5.57
CA ILE A 28 9.90 -16.96 6.26
C ILE A 28 8.89 -15.80 6.28
N ALA A 29 7.93 -15.77 5.35
CA ALA A 29 6.95 -14.69 5.21
C ALA A 29 6.16 -14.32 6.49
N PRO A 30 5.82 -15.26 7.41
CA PRO A 30 5.12 -14.93 8.65
C PRO A 30 5.93 -14.04 9.62
N PHE A 31 7.26 -14.19 9.62
CA PHE A 31 8.14 -13.54 10.61
C PHE A 31 9.19 -12.58 10.04
N ALA A 32 9.38 -12.58 8.72
CA ALA A 32 10.32 -11.71 8.03
C ALA A 32 9.59 -10.74 7.09
N GLU A 33 10.03 -9.49 7.08
CA GLU A 33 9.52 -8.43 6.22
C GLU A 33 10.42 -8.26 5.00
N LEU A 34 9.82 -8.17 3.81
CA LEU A 34 10.57 -7.92 2.58
C LEU A 34 11.08 -6.47 2.58
N GLU A 35 12.40 -6.28 2.63
CA GLU A 35 13.03 -4.96 2.51
C GLU A 35 13.31 -4.60 1.05
N ARG A 36 13.81 -5.56 0.25
CA ARG A 36 14.19 -5.36 -1.16
C ARG A 36 13.97 -6.62 -1.98
N ALA A 37 13.47 -6.49 -3.20
CA ALA A 37 13.26 -7.61 -4.15
C ALA A 37 13.93 -7.39 -5.53
N PRO A 38 15.27 -7.18 -5.58
CA PRO A 38 15.98 -7.08 -6.85
C PRO A 38 15.99 -8.43 -7.59
N GLU A 39 16.60 -8.47 -8.78
CA GLU A 39 16.55 -9.59 -9.73
C GLU A 39 16.89 -10.96 -9.12
N HIS A 40 18.03 -11.08 -8.43
CA HIS A 40 18.56 -12.39 -8.02
C HIS A 40 18.50 -12.68 -6.52
N ILE A 41 18.50 -11.64 -5.68
CA ILE A 41 18.58 -11.81 -4.21
C ILE A 41 17.54 -10.93 -3.53
N HIS A 42 16.52 -11.55 -2.95
CA HIS A 42 15.57 -10.83 -2.11
C HIS A 42 16.15 -10.65 -0.71
N THR A 43 16.04 -9.44 -0.18
CA THR A 43 16.46 -9.08 1.18
C THR A 43 15.23 -8.99 2.08
N TYR A 44 15.22 -9.79 3.14
CA TYR A 44 14.21 -9.74 4.20
C TYR A 44 14.86 -9.33 5.52
N ARG A 45 14.05 -8.83 6.44
CA ARG A 45 14.46 -8.49 7.81
C ARG A 45 13.55 -9.20 8.81
N VAL A 46 14.16 -9.90 9.76
CA VAL A 46 13.42 -10.39 10.94
C VAL A 46 13.27 -9.22 11.90
N THR A 47 12.02 -8.81 12.14
CA THR A 47 11.67 -7.72 13.06
C THR A 47 11.03 -8.30 14.32
N PRO A 48 11.15 -7.65 15.50
CA PRO A 48 10.41 -8.09 16.69
C PRO A 48 8.91 -8.18 16.44
N LEU A 49 8.39 -7.24 15.65
CA LEU A 49 7.00 -7.22 15.24
C LEU A 49 6.62 -8.42 14.35
N GLY A 50 7.45 -8.76 13.36
CA GLY A 50 7.26 -9.96 12.53
C GLY A 50 7.23 -11.23 13.38
N LEU A 51 8.14 -11.36 14.34
CA LEU A 51 8.19 -12.49 15.27
C LEU A 51 6.93 -12.60 16.13
N TRP A 52 6.46 -11.49 16.71
CA TRP A 52 5.21 -11.48 17.48
C TRP A 52 3.98 -11.74 16.61
N ASN A 53 3.99 -11.28 15.36
CA ASN A 53 2.92 -11.56 14.40
C ASN A 53 2.86 -13.05 14.04
N ALA A 54 4.02 -13.66 13.80
CA ALA A 54 4.11 -15.10 13.58
C ALA A 54 3.58 -15.86 14.80
N ARG A 55 3.92 -15.42 16.01
CA ARG A 55 3.40 -16.01 17.25
C ARG A 55 1.88 -15.90 17.35
N ALA A 56 1.32 -14.72 17.08
CA ALA A 56 -0.12 -14.48 17.04
C ALA A 56 -0.85 -15.27 15.95
N ALA A 57 -0.14 -15.66 14.88
CA ALA A 57 -0.65 -16.51 13.81
C ALA A 57 -0.52 -18.02 14.12
N GLY A 58 -0.01 -18.39 15.29
CA GLY A 58 0.11 -19.77 15.74
C GLY A 58 1.48 -20.41 15.51
N HIS A 59 2.47 -19.66 15.00
CA HIS A 59 3.83 -20.17 14.88
C HIS A 59 4.57 -20.12 16.22
N ASP A 60 5.36 -21.13 16.54
CA ASP A 60 6.24 -21.11 17.72
C ASP A 60 7.69 -20.76 17.34
N ALA A 61 8.52 -20.54 18.36
CA ALA A 61 9.93 -20.18 18.16
C ALA A 61 10.72 -21.32 17.52
N GLU A 62 10.36 -22.57 17.79
CA GLU A 62 11.01 -23.75 17.22
C GLU A 62 10.82 -23.80 15.71
N GLN A 63 9.60 -23.61 15.22
CA GLN A 63 9.30 -23.53 13.78
C GLN A 63 10.06 -22.42 13.07
N VAL A 64 10.19 -21.24 13.70
CA VAL A 64 10.94 -20.10 13.12
C VAL A 64 12.44 -20.41 13.08
N VAL A 65 12.98 -20.98 14.15
CA VAL A 65 14.39 -21.39 14.23
C VAL A 65 14.69 -22.47 13.21
N ASP A 66 13.85 -23.51 13.14
CA ASP A 66 13.97 -24.62 12.20
C ASP A 66 13.94 -24.12 10.75
N ALA A 67 13.03 -23.21 10.43
CA ALA A 67 12.99 -22.57 9.12
C ALA A 67 14.33 -21.91 8.77
N LEU A 68 14.89 -21.11 9.67
CA LEU A 68 16.16 -20.44 9.44
C LEU A 68 17.30 -21.43 9.28
N VAL A 69 17.36 -22.47 10.12
CA VAL A 69 18.41 -23.49 10.07
C VAL A 69 18.31 -24.36 8.81
N GLN A 70 17.10 -24.78 8.44
CA GLN A 70 16.84 -25.65 7.29
C GLN A 70 17.23 -24.98 5.97
N TYR A 71 16.88 -23.71 5.79
CA TYR A 71 17.09 -23.01 4.52
C TYR A 71 18.42 -22.24 4.45
N SER A 72 19.14 -22.07 5.56
CA SER A 72 20.40 -21.33 5.56
C SER A 72 21.56 -22.11 4.92
N ARG A 73 22.32 -21.43 4.07
CA ARG A 73 23.58 -21.92 3.48
C ARG A 73 24.70 -22.01 4.49
N TYR A 74 24.71 -21.08 5.44
CA TYR A 74 25.73 -21.00 6.48
C TYR A 74 25.12 -21.28 7.85
N PRO A 75 25.90 -21.74 8.84
CA PRO A 75 25.41 -21.89 10.20
C PRO A 75 24.78 -20.59 10.70
N VAL A 76 23.54 -20.66 11.18
CA VAL A 76 22.85 -19.49 11.73
C VAL A 76 23.53 -19.09 13.04
N PRO A 77 23.85 -17.80 13.26
CA PRO A 77 24.47 -17.36 14.51
C PRO A 77 23.61 -17.74 15.73
N HIS A 78 24.20 -18.47 16.69
CA HIS A 78 23.44 -18.93 17.86
C HIS A 78 22.80 -17.79 18.67
N ALA A 79 23.50 -16.66 18.79
CA ALA A 79 22.97 -15.47 19.47
C ALA A 79 21.68 -14.94 18.82
N LEU A 80 21.54 -15.07 17.49
CA LEU A 80 20.33 -14.68 16.78
C LEU A 80 19.17 -15.64 17.09
N LEU A 81 19.44 -16.94 17.16
CA LEU A 81 18.41 -17.94 17.48
C LEU A 81 17.86 -17.73 18.89
N VAL A 82 18.74 -17.43 19.86
CA VAL A 82 18.36 -17.10 21.24
C VAL A 82 17.52 -15.83 21.28
N ASP A 83 17.96 -14.75 20.61
CA ASP A 83 17.22 -13.49 20.55
C ASP A 83 15.82 -13.65 19.91
N ILE A 84 15.69 -14.48 18.88
CA ILE A 84 14.40 -14.82 18.25
C ILE A 84 13.46 -15.49 19.26
N ALA A 85 13.95 -16.52 19.95
CA ALA A 85 13.16 -17.25 20.94
C ALA A 85 12.74 -16.35 22.11
N GLU A 86 13.67 -15.58 22.67
CA GLU A 86 13.41 -14.63 23.75
C GLU A 86 12.41 -13.54 23.32
N THR A 87 12.49 -13.07 22.08
CA THR A 87 11.56 -12.08 21.55
C THR A 87 10.17 -12.66 21.42
N MET A 88 10.02 -13.84 20.80
CA MET A 88 8.71 -14.48 20.62
C MET A 88 8.04 -14.84 21.96
N ASP A 89 8.82 -15.25 22.96
CA ASP A 89 8.33 -15.61 24.29
C ASP A 89 7.73 -14.42 25.08
N ARG A 90 7.96 -13.18 24.63
CA ARG A 90 7.30 -12.00 25.22
C ARG A 90 5.82 -11.92 24.87
N TYR A 91 5.42 -12.49 23.72
CA TYR A 91 4.01 -12.49 23.30
C TYR A 91 3.21 -13.51 24.11
N GLY A 92 2.04 -13.09 24.62
CA GLY A 92 1.18 -13.95 25.44
C GLY A 92 1.52 -13.95 26.94
N ARG A 93 2.60 -13.27 27.37
CA ARG A 93 2.82 -13.00 28.81
C ARG A 93 1.77 -12.06 29.39
N LEU A 94 1.21 -11.20 28.54
CA LEU A 94 0.10 -10.33 28.82
C LEU A 94 -1.05 -10.70 27.89
N THR A 95 -2.25 -10.87 28.42
CA THR A 95 -3.42 -11.28 27.67
C THR A 95 -4.59 -10.36 27.99
N LEU A 96 -5.17 -9.76 26.96
CA LEU A 96 -6.45 -9.05 27.04
C LEU A 96 -7.58 -10.05 26.83
N SER A 97 -8.54 -10.09 27.75
CA SER A 97 -9.70 -10.98 27.65
C SER A 97 -10.97 -10.32 28.21
N LYS A 98 -12.13 -10.88 27.85
CA LYS A 98 -13.43 -10.43 28.37
C LYS A 98 -13.77 -11.20 29.63
N HIS A 99 -13.72 -10.53 30.77
CA HIS A 99 -14.14 -11.04 32.07
C HIS A 99 -15.66 -10.88 32.27
N PRO A 100 -16.39 -11.93 32.71
CA PRO A 100 -17.84 -11.88 32.87
C PRO A 100 -18.35 -10.76 33.79
N ALA A 101 -17.63 -10.46 34.87
CA ALA A 101 -18.04 -9.47 35.87
C ALA A 101 -17.37 -8.09 35.72
N HIS A 102 -16.25 -8.00 34.99
CA HIS A 102 -15.39 -6.81 35.00
C HIS A 102 -15.14 -6.23 33.60
N GLY A 103 -15.74 -6.80 32.56
CA GLY A 103 -15.57 -6.32 31.19
C GLY A 103 -14.20 -6.67 30.65
N LEU A 104 -13.45 -5.71 30.12
CA LEU A 104 -12.12 -5.95 29.57
C LEU A 104 -11.08 -6.01 30.70
N VAL A 105 -10.26 -7.06 30.71
CA VAL A 105 -9.18 -7.22 31.69
C VAL A 105 -7.86 -7.54 31.00
N LEU A 106 -6.76 -7.15 31.63
CA LEU A 106 -5.42 -7.58 31.27
C LEU A 106 -4.91 -8.53 32.34
N THR A 107 -4.61 -9.76 31.94
CA THR A 107 -4.07 -10.82 32.78
C THR A 107 -2.61 -11.08 32.41
N THR A 108 -1.80 -11.49 33.38
CA THR A 108 -0.39 -11.83 33.15
C THR A 108 -0.09 -13.29 33.53
N THR A 109 0.87 -13.90 32.84
CA THR A 109 1.58 -15.11 33.32
C THR A 109 2.91 -14.76 33.99
N ASP A 110 3.35 -13.51 33.92
CA ASP A 110 4.60 -12.98 34.44
C ASP A 110 4.35 -11.71 35.30
N ARG A 111 4.29 -11.90 36.61
CA ARG A 111 4.00 -10.82 37.58
C ARG A 111 4.99 -9.65 37.50
N PRO A 112 6.32 -9.87 37.49
CA PRO A 112 7.29 -8.79 37.27
C PRO A 112 6.97 -7.90 36.06
N VAL A 113 6.59 -8.50 34.92
CA VAL A 113 6.22 -7.74 33.72
C VAL A 113 4.98 -6.89 33.97
N LEU A 114 3.95 -7.44 34.63
CA LEU A 114 2.74 -6.67 35.00
C LEU A 114 3.09 -5.49 35.92
N GLU A 115 3.95 -5.67 36.92
CA GLU A 115 4.41 -4.59 37.80
C GLU A 115 5.18 -3.50 37.04
N GLU A 116 6.05 -3.91 36.12
CA GLU A 116 6.81 -2.99 35.26
C GLU A 116 5.88 -2.13 34.41
N ILE A 117 4.92 -2.75 33.71
CA ILE A 117 4.00 -2.01 32.83
C ILE A 117 3.08 -1.10 33.64
N LEU A 118 2.58 -1.51 34.81
CA LEU A 118 1.66 -0.71 35.61
C LEU A 118 2.33 0.57 36.18
N ARG A 119 3.64 0.55 36.37
CA ARG A 119 4.44 1.72 36.78
C ARG A 119 4.71 2.69 35.62
N SER A 120 4.53 2.25 34.38
CA SER A 120 4.71 3.11 33.22
C SER A 120 3.68 4.23 33.23
N LYS A 121 4.15 5.48 33.20
CA LYS A 121 3.29 6.67 33.08
C LYS A 121 2.37 6.65 31.85
N ARG A 122 2.69 5.82 30.85
CA ARG A 122 1.89 5.66 29.63
C ARG A 122 0.76 4.63 29.77
N VAL A 123 0.94 3.61 30.63
CA VAL A 123 -0.04 2.51 30.82
C VAL A 123 -0.97 2.79 31.99
N ALA A 124 -0.45 3.38 33.07
CA ALA A 124 -1.23 3.74 34.26
C ALA A 124 -2.59 4.42 33.99
N PRO A 125 -2.74 5.37 33.02
CA PRO A 125 -4.04 5.98 32.73
C PRO A 125 -5.01 5.08 31.93
N LEU A 126 -4.54 3.96 31.37
CA LEU A 126 -5.32 3.07 30.49
C LEU A 126 -5.95 1.90 31.25
N VAL A 127 -5.49 1.68 32.48
CA VAL A 127 -5.86 0.56 33.35
C VAL A 127 -6.68 1.08 34.54
N GLY A 128 -7.61 0.26 35.01
CA GLY A 128 -8.46 0.54 36.15
C GLY A 128 -7.93 -0.08 37.44
N ALA A 129 -8.86 -0.44 38.33
CA ALA A 129 -8.51 -1.10 39.59
C ALA A 129 -7.83 -2.45 39.34
N ARG A 130 -6.86 -2.77 40.20
CA ARG A 130 -6.29 -4.11 40.28
C ARG A 130 -7.32 -5.05 40.89
N LEU A 131 -7.64 -6.12 40.17
CA LEU A 131 -8.66 -7.09 40.57
C LEU A 131 -8.06 -8.17 41.46
N ASP A 132 -6.86 -8.64 41.09
CA ASP A 132 -6.09 -9.65 41.82
C ASP A 132 -4.56 -9.49 41.52
N PRO A 133 -3.66 -10.32 42.08
CA PRO A 133 -2.22 -10.20 41.83
C PRO A 133 -1.81 -10.30 40.34
N ASP A 134 -2.60 -10.96 39.51
CA ASP A 134 -2.28 -11.28 38.12
C ASP A 134 -3.18 -10.54 37.10
N THR A 135 -4.22 -9.85 37.59
CA THR A 135 -5.24 -9.22 36.73
C THR A 135 -5.51 -7.77 37.10
N VAL A 136 -5.55 -6.91 36.07
CA VAL A 136 -5.98 -5.52 36.17
C VAL A 136 -7.16 -5.25 35.24
N ALA A 137 -8.12 -4.46 35.68
CA ALA A 137 -9.18 -3.97 34.80
C ALA A 137 -8.59 -3.07 33.71
N VAL A 138 -9.13 -3.13 32.49
CA VAL A 138 -8.78 -2.22 31.41
C VAL A 138 -10.07 -1.55 30.95
N HIS A 139 -10.02 -0.24 30.74
CA HIS A 139 -11.16 0.44 30.16
C HIS A 139 -11.41 -0.09 28.73
N PRO A 140 -12.63 -0.55 28.37
CA PRO A 140 -12.91 -1.01 27.02
C PRO A 140 -12.52 0.01 25.96
N SER A 141 -12.73 1.31 26.26
CA SER A 141 -12.32 2.50 25.49
C SER A 141 -10.81 2.68 25.30
N GLU A 142 -9.98 1.85 25.92
CA GLU A 142 -8.52 1.94 25.86
C GLU A 142 -7.87 0.69 25.23
N ARG A 143 -8.65 -0.33 24.80
CA ARG A 143 -8.14 -1.60 24.23
C ARG A 143 -7.07 -1.40 23.15
N GLY A 144 -7.27 -0.44 22.24
CA GLY A 144 -6.29 -0.13 21.18
C GLY A 144 -5.05 0.58 21.71
N GLN A 145 -5.25 1.59 22.55
CA GLN A 145 -4.18 2.42 23.09
C GLN A 145 -3.28 1.62 24.04
N ILE A 146 -3.84 0.71 24.84
CA ILE A 146 -3.07 -0.17 25.71
C ILE A 146 -2.23 -1.12 24.87
N LYS A 147 -2.78 -1.75 23.82
CA LYS A 147 -2.00 -2.60 22.89
C LYS A 147 -0.85 -1.85 22.24
N GLN A 148 -1.10 -0.64 21.74
CA GLN A 148 -0.06 0.19 21.14
C GLN A 148 1.06 0.52 22.13
N THR A 149 0.67 0.88 23.36
CA THR A 149 1.60 1.27 24.42
C THR A 149 2.44 0.08 24.85
N LEU A 150 1.81 -1.07 25.05
CA LEU A 150 2.45 -2.34 25.41
C LEU A 150 3.42 -2.82 24.31
N LEU A 151 3.03 -2.74 23.03
CA LEU A 151 3.90 -3.02 21.90
C LEU A 151 5.15 -2.11 21.89
N LYS A 152 4.96 -0.80 22.12
CA LYS A 152 6.06 0.19 22.20
C LYS A 152 6.98 -0.02 23.40
N LEU A 153 6.49 -0.67 24.46
CA LEU A 153 7.27 -1.07 25.63
C LEU A 153 7.95 -2.43 25.45
N GLY A 154 7.69 -3.14 24.34
CA GLY A 154 8.29 -4.45 24.04
C GLY A 154 7.58 -5.63 24.69
N TRP A 155 6.35 -5.43 25.19
CA TRP A 155 5.53 -6.44 25.85
C TRP A 155 4.16 -6.57 25.16
N PRO A 156 4.08 -7.06 23.91
CA PRO A 156 2.82 -7.13 23.18
C PRO A 156 1.81 -8.03 23.90
N ALA A 157 0.58 -7.54 24.05
CA ALA A 157 -0.51 -8.34 24.61
C ALA A 157 -1.19 -9.20 23.53
N GLU A 158 -1.46 -10.46 23.88
CA GLU A 158 -2.38 -11.30 23.13
C GLU A 158 -3.82 -10.83 23.37
N ASP A 159 -4.65 -10.84 22.33
CA ASP A 159 -5.99 -10.24 22.38
C ASP A 159 -7.08 -11.30 22.17
N LEU A 160 -7.56 -11.86 23.28
CA LEU A 160 -8.59 -12.90 23.34
C LEU A 160 -9.96 -12.34 23.72
N ALA A 161 -10.13 -11.02 23.78
CA ALA A 161 -11.40 -10.40 24.15
C ALA A 161 -12.51 -10.57 23.09
N GLY A 162 -12.21 -11.23 21.97
CA GLY A 162 -13.13 -11.53 20.88
C GLY A 162 -13.50 -10.29 20.06
N TYR A 163 -14.38 -10.54 19.07
CA TYR A 163 -15.01 -9.50 18.26
C TYR A 163 -16.48 -9.35 18.64
N VAL A 164 -16.99 -8.13 18.52
CA VAL A 164 -18.43 -7.87 18.56
C VAL A 164 -18.95 -8.12 17.15
N ASP A 165 -19.84 -9.10 17.00
CA ASP A 165 -20.58 -9.30 15.76
C ASP A 165 -21.44 -8.06 15.51
N GLY A 166 -21.29 -7.47 14.32
CA GLY A 166 -22.10 -6.32 13.93
C GLY A 166 -23.48 -6.70 13.41
N GLU A 167 -24.26 -5.69 13.05
CA GLU A 167 -25.57 -5.84 12.40
C GLU A 167 -25.43 -6.72 11.15
N ALA A 168 -26.19 -7.80 11.09
CA ALA A 168 -26.18 -8.74 9.97
C ALA A 168 -26.71 -8.05 8.70
N HIS A 169 -26.00 -8.24 7.60
CA HIS A 169 -26.36 -7.71 6.30
C HIS A 169 -25.88 -8.69 5.21
N PRO A 170 -26.78 -9.45 4.58
CA PRO A 170 -26.39 -10.43 3.57
C PRO A 170 -25.69 -9.77 2.38
N ILE A 171 -24.47 -10.22 2.09
CA ILE A 171 -23.70 -9.81 0.92
C ILE A 171 -23.17 -11.08 0.27
N GLU A 172 -23.42 -11.25 -1.02
CA GLU A 172 -22.91 -12.38 -1.80
C GLU A 172 -22.06 -11.87 -2.96
N LEU A 173 -21.03 -12.61 -3.34
CA LEU A 173 -20.26 -12.33 -4.55
C LEU A 173 -21.01 -12.88 -5.77
N HIS A 174 -21.15 -12.04 -6.80
CA HIS A 174 -21.67 -12.48 -8.09
C HIS A 174 -20.52 -13.06 -8.91
N GLU A 175 -20.33 -14.38 -8.90
CA GLU A 175 -19.24 -15.06 -9.64
C GLU A 175 -19.64 -15.50 -11.06
N ASP A 176 -20.67 -14.87 -11.65
CA ASP A 176 -21.09 -15.17 -13.02
C ASP A 176 -20.05 -14.64 -14.03
N GLY A 177 -19.32 -15.56 -14.66
CA GLY A 177 -18.31 -15.25 -15.67
C GLY A 177 -16.96 -14.75 -15.11
N TRP A 178 -16.77 -14.75 -13.79
CA TRP A 178 -15.48 -14.49 -13.16
C TRP A 178 -15.44 -15.10 -11.74
N ALA A 179 -14.24 -15.39 -11.23
CA ALA A 179 -14.07 -15.84 -9.85
C ALA A 179 -12.87 -15.15 -9.21
N LEU A 180 -12.84 -15.13 -7.87
CA LEU A 180 -11.64 -14.71 -7.15
C LEU A 180 -10.44 -15.58 -7.55
N ARG A 181 -9.30 -14.95 -7.81
CA ARG A 181 -8.04 -15.64 -8.12
C ARG A 181 -7.57 -16.44 -6.89
N PRO A 182 -6.77 -17.51 -7.05
CA PRO A 182 -6.34 -18.35 -5.93
C PRO A 182 -5.70 -17.57 -4.78
N TYR A 183 -4.79 -16.64 -5.08
CA TYR A 183 -4.14 -15.80 -4.06
C TYR A 183 -5.14 -14.84 -3.37
N GLN A 184 -6.19 -14.41 -4.07
CA GLN A 184 -7.23 -13.55 -3.50
C GLN A 184 -8.10 -14.34 -2.52
N LYS A 185 -8.47 -15.58 -2.86
CA LYS A 185 -9.20 -16.49 -1.97
C LYS A 185 -8.39 -16.77 -0.71
N GLN A 186 -7.11 -17.10 -0.87
CA GLN A 186 -6.20 -17.32 0.24
C GLN A 186 -6.06 -16.08 1.14
N ALA A 187 -5.98 -14.88 0.54
CA ALA A 187 -5.95 -13.63 1.31
C ALA A 187 -7.21 -13.42 2.15
N VAL A 188 -8.40 -13.72 1.60
CA VAL A 188 -9.69 -13.64 2.32
C VAL A 188 -9.73 -14.66 3.46
N GLU A 189 -9.35 -15.92 3.20
CA GLU A 189 -9.33 -16.99 4.20
C GLU A 189 -8.38 -16.67 5.37
N ASN A 190 -7.14 -16.29 5.06
CA ASN A 190 -6.14 -15.92 6.07
C ASN A 190 -6.61 -14.74 6.93
N PHE A 191 -7.23 -13.73 6.32
CA PHE A 191 -7.83 -12.63 7.05
C PHE A 191 -8.97 -13.12 7.95
N TRP A 192 -9.88 -13.95 7.43
CA TRP A 192 -11.07 -14.38 8.15
C TRP A 192 -10.74 -15.20 9.39
N HIS A 193 -9.80 -16.15 9.26
CA HIS A 193 -9.27 -16.92 10.38
C HIS A 193 -8.57 -16.02 11.42
N GLY A 194 -7.85 -15.01 10.94
CA GLY A 194 -7.13 -14.07 11.80
C GLY A 194 -7.99 -12.99 12.48
N GLY A 195 -9.21 -12.74 12.00
CA GLY A 195 -10.14 -11.75 12.57
C GLY A 195 -9.85 -10.30 12.22
N SER A 196 -8.60 -9.88 12.38
CA SER A 196 -8.12 -8.57 11.95
C SER A 196 -6.70 -8.64 11.41
N GLY A 197 -6.36 -7.76 10.47
CA GLY A 197 -5.02 -7.61 9.97
C GLY A 197 -4.92 -6.96 8.59
N VAL A 198 -3.71 -6.95 8.05
CA VAL A 198 -3.39 -6.27 6.78
C VAL A 198 -3.10 -7.29 5.68
N VAL A 199 -3.68 -7.09 4.52
CA VAL A 199 -3.40 -7.80 3.27
C VAL A 199 -2.60 -6.86 2.36
N VAL A 200 -1.40 -7.31 2.01
CA VAL A 200 -0.49 -6.58 1.12
C VAL A 200 -0.59 -7.16 -0.27
N LEU A 201 -1.10 -6.37 -1.21
CA LEU A 201 -1.29 -6.73 -2.59
C LEU A 201 -0.93 -5.55 -3.51
N PRO A 202 -0.14 -5.79 -4.57
CA PRO A 202 0.25 -4.73 -5.48
C PRO A 202 -0.95 -4.10 -6.19
N CYS A 203 -0.72 -2.94 -6.81
CA CYS A 203 -1.72 -2.31 -7.67
C CYS A 203 -2.11 -3.25 -8.81
N GLY A 204 -3.39 -3.25 -9.20
CA GLY A 204 -3.91 -4.16 -10.22
C GLY A 204 -4.17 -5.61 -9.75
N ALA A 205 -3.66 -6.02 -8.58
CA ALA A 205 -3.88 -7.37 -8.03
C ALA A 205 -5.31 -7.62 -7.51
N GLY A 206 -6.21 -6.62 -7.56
CA GLY A 206 -7.59 -6.76 -7.13
C GLY A 206 -7.82 -6.61 -5.61
N LYS A 207 -7.16 -5.64 -4.96
CA LYS A 207 -7.39 -5.29 -3.54
C LYS A 207 -8.88 -5.11 -3.21
N THR A 208 -9.61 -4.41 -4.07
CA THR A 208 -11.06 -4.18 -3.93
C THR A 208 -11.84 -5.50 -3.95
N LEU A 209 -11.44 -6.48 -4.78
CA LEU A 209 -12.09 -7.79 -4.84
C LEU A 209 -11.85 -8.62 -3.57
N VAL A 210 -10.65 -8.51 -2.97
CA VAL A 210 -10.37 -9.11 -1.66
C VAL A 210 -11.25 -8.47 -0.58
N GLY A 211 -11.42 -7.15 -0.61
CA GLY A 211 -12.35 -6.45 0.28
C GLY A 211 -13.80 -6.92 0.11
N ALA A 212 -14.28 -7.04 -1.13
CA ALA A 212 -15.61 -7.56 -1.43
C ALA A 212 -15.78 -9.02 -0.98
N GLY A 213 -14.76 -9.87 -1.16
CA GLY A 213 -14.77 -11.24 -0.65
C GLY A 213 -14.81 -11.31 0.88
N ALA A 214 -14.06 -10.44 1.56
CA ALA A 214 -14.12 -10.32 3.02
C ALA A 214 -15.51 -9.86 3.49
N MET A 215 -16.17 -8.95 2.77
CA MET A 215 -17.55 -8.51 3.06
C MET A 215 -18.56 -9.65 2.87
N ALA A 216 -18.43 -10.43 1.80
CA ALA A 216 -19.31 -11.58 1.55
C ALA A 216 -19.12 -12.71 2.57
N GLN A 217 -17.91 -12.86 3.11
CA GLN A 217 -17.64 -13.76 4.23
C GLN A 217 -18.22 -13.22 5.54
N ALA A 218 -18.15 -11.90 5.76
CA ALA A 218 -18.64 -11.25 6.97
C ALA A 218 -20.17 -11.22 7.09
N LYS A 219 -20.87 -11.01 5.97
CA LYS A 219 -22.34 -10.89 5.91
C LYS A 219 -22.90 -9.93 6.97
N SER A 220 -22.21 -8.79 7.13
CA SER A 220 -22.51 -7.77 8.11
C SER A 220 -22.39 -6.38 7.51
N THR A 221 -22.97 -5.38 8.18
CA THR A 221 -22.74 -3.98 7.84
C THR A 221 -21.24 -3.66 7.83
N THR A 222 -20.83 -2.83 6.88
CA THR A 222 -19.42 -2.59 6.60
C THR A 222 -19.13 -1.10 6.43
N LEU A 223 -18.10 -0.62 7.13
CA LEU A 223 -17.56 0.73 6.95
C LEU A 223 -16.25 0.65 6.16
N ILE A 224 -16.18 1.33 5.02
CA ILE A 224 -15.01 1.37 4.15
C ILE A 224 -14.38 2.75 4.24
N LEU A 225 -13.13 2.83 4.69
CA LEU A 225 -12.37 4.06 4.79
C LEU A 225 -11.39 4.18 3.62
N VAL A 226 -11.50 5.27 2.88
CA VAL A 226 -10.73 5.52 1.66
C VAL A 226 -10.03 6.88 1.71
N THR A 227 -9.07 7.08 0.80
CA THR A 227 -8.25 8.30 0.76
C THR A 227 -9.01 9.53 0.29
N ASN A 228 -9.90 9.38 -0.69
CA ASN A 228 -10.65 10.50 -1.27
C ASN A 228 -11.98 10.04 -1.89
N THR A 229 -12.78 11.01 -2.37
CA THR A 229 -14.11 10.78 -2.95
C THR A 229 -14.08 10.01 -4.26
N VAL A 230 -12.96 10.04 -5.00
CA VAL A 230 -12.83 9.26 -6.24
C VAL A 230 -12.69 7.77 -5.90
N SER A 231 -11.82 7.43 -4.95
CA SER A 231 -11.73 6.05 -4.42
C SER A 231 -13.09 5.57 -3.91
N ALA A 232 -13.85 6.44 -3.23
CA ALA A 232 -15.17 6.07 -2.72
C ALA A 232 -16.13 5.64 -3.83
N ARG A 233 -16.16 6.39 -4.94
CA ARG A 233 -16.99 6.07 -6.10
C ARG A 233 -16.55 4.80 -6.82
N GLN A 234 -15.24 4.55 -6.91
CA GLN A 234 -14.70 3.32 -7.49
C GLN A 234 -15.08 2.09 -6.67
N TRP A 235 -14.94 2.17 -5.34
CA TRP A 235 -15.42 1.14 -4.44
C TRP A 235 -16.92 0.90 -4.61
N LYS A 236 -17.74 1.96 -4.65
CA LYS A 236 -19.19 1.84 -4.90
C LYS A 236 -19.48 1.11 -6.21
N HIS A 237 -18.83 1.51 -7.31
CA HIS A 237 -19.03 0.90 -8.62
C HIS A 237 -18.65 -0.58 -8.63
N GLU A 238 -17.48 -0.93 -8.08
CA GLU A 238 -17.01 -2.31 -8.07
C GLU A 238 -17.89 -3.19 -7.16
N LEU A 239 -18.36 -2.68 -6.02
CA LEU A 239 -19.28 -3.41 -5.15
C LEU A 239 -20.62 -3.71 -5.85
N ILE A 240 -21.24 -2.72 -6.49
CA ILE A 240 -22.49 -2.93 -7.27
C ILE A 240 -22.27 -3.95 -8.38
N LYS A 241 -21.11 -3.91 -9.04
CA LYS A 241 -20.79 -4.81 -10.15
C LYS A 241 -20.49 -6.25 -9.71
N ARG A 242 -19.90 -6.44 -8.53
CA ARG A 242 -19.30 -7.72 -8.10
C ARG A 242 -20.03 -8.41 -6.96
N THR A 243 -21.00 -7.74 -6.34
CA THR A 243 -21.75 -8.27 -5.21
C THR A 243 -23.26 -8.15 -5.43
N SER A 244 -24.02 -8.76 -4.52
CA SER A 244 -25.49 -8.65 -4.44
C SER A 244 -26.01 -7.30 -3.93
N LEU A 245 -25.13 -6.32 -3.69
CA LEU A 245 -25.51 -5.01 -3.16
C LEU A 245 -26.17 -4.13 -4.22
N THR A 246 -27.23 -3.45 -3.82
CA THR A 246 -27.88 -2.41 -4.62
C THR A 246 -27.31 -1.02 -4.34
N GLU A 247 -27.59 -0.06 -5.23
CA GLU A 247 -27.11 1.31 -5.07
C GLU A 247 -27.64 1.98 -3.79
N GLU A 248 -28.83 1.60 -3.31
CA GLU A 248 -29.48 2.15 -2.13
C GLU A 248 -28.86 1.65 -0.81
N GLU A 249 -28.15 0.53 -0.85
CA GLU A 249 -27.49 -0.08 0.31
C GLU A 249 -26.10 0.51 0.56
N ILE A 250 -25.58 1.29 -0.39
CA ILE A 250 -24.23 1.88 -0.34
C ILE A 250 -24.28 3.40 -0.20
N GLY A 251 -23.86 3.89 0.97
CA GLY A 251 -23.79 5.32 1.29
C GLY A 251 -22.39 5.91 1.08
N GLU A 252 -22.32 7.19 0.72
CA GLU A 252 -21.07 7.98 0.67
C GLU A 252 -21.02 8.98 1.82
N TYR A 253 -19.95 8.92 2.63
CA TYR A 253 -19.69 9.84 3.73
C TYR A 253 -18.41 10.65 3.49
N SER A 254 -18.57 11.78 2.80
CA SER A 254 -17.51 12.69 2.38
C SER A 254 -17.77 14.13 2.87
N GLY A 255 -16.90 15.08 2.53
CA GLY A 255 -17.11 16.49 2.89
C GLY A 255 -18.36 17.09 2.24
N THR A 256 -18.82 16.50 1.13
CA THR A 256 -19.95 16.98 0.32
C THR A 256 -21.21 16.14 0.48
N ARG A 257 -21.09 14.84 0.79
CA ARG A 257 -22.21 13.91 0.99
C ARG A 257 -22.14 13.25 2.36
N LYS A 258 -23.27 13.06 3.03
CA LYS A 258 -23.33 12.49 4.39
C LYS A 258 -24.42 11.43 4.46
N GLU A 259 -24.24 10.36 3.70
CA GLU A 259 -25.21 9.27 3.60
C GLU A 259 -24.66 8.05 4.34
N ILE A 260 -25.40 7.59 5.35
CA ILE A 260 -25.06 6.41 6.14
C ILE A 260 -26.04 5.30 5.74
N ARG A 261 -25.50 4.17 5.30
CA ARG A 261 -26.23 2.98 4.82
C ARG A 261 -25.55 1.70 5.37
N PRO A 262 -26.16 0.50 5.22
CA PRO A 262 -25.56 -0.76 5.69
C PRO A 262 -24.12 -0.98 5.22
N VAL A 263 -23.80 -0.54 3.99
CA VAL A 263 -22.43 -0.36 3.54
C VAL A 263 -22.17 1.14 3.39
N THR A 264 -21.19 1.69 4.10
CA THR A 264 -20.86 3.11 4.02
C THR A 264 -19.40 3.30 3.65
N ILE A 265 -19.13 4.16 2.67
CA ILE A 265 -17.79 4.48 2.20
C ILE A 265 -17.45 5.91 2.61
N ALA A 266 -16.45 6.08 3.46
CA ALA A 266 -16.07 7.35 4.05
C ALA A 266 -14.62 7.74 3.74
N THR A 267 -14.34 9.04 3.61
CA THR A 267 -12.97 9.50 3.39
C THR A 267 -12.23 9.75 4.71
N TYR A 268 -10.93 9.43 4.77
CA TYR A 268 -10.11 9.70 5.95
C TYR A 268 -10.14 11.17 6.37
N GLN A 269 -10.17 12.09 5.40
CA GLN A 269 -10.17 13.52 5.64
C GLN A 269 -11.37 13.95 6.50
N VAL A 270 -12.56 13.40 6.25
CA VAL A 270 -13.77 13.74 7.01
C VAL A 270 -13.62 13.35 8.48
N LEU A 271 -13.03 12.19 8.77
CA LEU A 271 -12.76 11.73 10.13
C LEU A 271 -11.77 12.63 10.87
N THR A 272 -10.80 13.21 10.15
CA THR A 272 -9.80 14.10 10.74
C THR A 272 -10.23 15.56 10.84
N THR A 273 -11.39 15.93 10.29
CA THR A 273 -11.85 17.32 10.27
C THR A 273 -12.25 17.77 11.67
N ARG A 274 -11.56 18.82 12.15
CA ARG A 274 -11.80 19.43 13.47
C ARG A 274 -12.60 20.72 13.33
N ARG A 275 -13.58 20.92 14.22
CA ARG A 275 -14.22 22.22 14.43
C ARG A 275 -14.20 22.54 15.92
N LYS A 276 -13.65 23.70 16.30
CA LYS A 276 -13.46 24.09 17.71
C LYS A 276 -12.72 23.03 18.55
N GLY A 277 -11.73 22.34 17.96
CA GLY A 277 -10.92 21.33 18.65
C GLY A 277 -11.56 19.94 18.76
N VAL A 278 -12.83 19.76 18.37
CA VAL A 278 -13.54 18.49 18.41
C VAL A 278 -13.66 17.89 17.01
N TYR A 279 -13.46 16.57 16.92
CA TYR A 279 -13.67 15.82 15.68
C TYR A 279 -15.17 15.63 15.43
N GLN A 280 -15.69 16.19 14.35
CA GLN A 280 -17.13 16.31 14.11
C GLN A 280 -17.80 15.01 13.66
N HIS A 281 -17.03 14.09 13.10
CA HIS A 281 -17.57 12.93 12.38
C HIS A 281 -17.21 11.60 13.02
N LEU A 282 -16.78 11.63 14.29
CA LEU A 282 -16.52 10.38 15.05
C LEU A 282 -17.80 9.59 15.29
N GLU A 283 -18.94 10.27 15.37
CA GLU A 283 -20.26 9.64 15.46
C GLU A 283 -20.54 8.67 14.30
N LEU A 284 -19.82 8.77 13.17
CA LEU A 284 -19.94 7.77 12.09
C LEU A 284 -19.60 6.36 12.58
N PHE A 285 -18.60 6.24 13.45
CA PHE A 285 -18.17 4.96 13.99
C PHE A 285 -19.21 4.34 14.93
N ASP A 286 -20.02 5.18 15.56
CA ASP A 286 -21.08 4.78 16.48
C ASP A 286 -22.47 4.79 15.80
N SER A 287 -22.55 5.24 14.55
CA SER A 287 -23.81 5.42 13.83
C SER A 287 -24.50 4.11 13.45
N ARG A 288 -23.74 3.03 13.37
CA ARG A 288 -24.20 1.66 13.12
C ARG A 288 -23.30 0.66 13.82
N ASP A 289 -23.85 -0.52 14.01
CA ASP A 289 -23.14 -1.65 14.58
C ASP A 289 -22.29 -2.35 13.51
N TRP A 290 -21.21 -1.68 13.06
CA TRP A 290 -20.35 -2.16 11.96
C TRP A 290 -19.70 -3.53 12.25
N GLY A 291 -20.02 -4.56 11.49
CA GLY A 291 -19.40 -5.89 11.67
C GLY A 291 -17.99 -5.98 11.08
N LEU A 292 -17.72 -5.20 10.03
CA LEU A 292 -16.42 -5.12 9.37
C LEU A 292 -16.02 -3.66 9.10
N ILE A 293 -14.74 -3.36 9.32
CA ILE A 293 -14.14 -2.09 8.91
C ILE A 293 -13.01 -2.38 7.92
N LEU A 294 -13.11 -1.77 6.75
CA LEU A 294 -12.12 -1.85 5.68
C LEU A 294 -11.32 -0.55 5.63
N TYR A 295 -10.00 -0.65 5.61
CA TYR A 295 -9.08 0.47 5.43
C TYR A 295 -8.37 0.31 4.10
N ASP A 296 -8.63 1.19 3.14
CA ASP A 296 -7.94 1.20 1.85
C ASP A 296 -6.72 2.13 1.88
N GLU A 297 -5.68 1.75 1.16
CA GLU A 297 -4.35 2.38 1.16
C GLU A 297 -3.86 2.75 2.56
N VAL A 298 -3.78 1.74 3.42
CA VAL A 298 -3.42 1.82 4.83
C VAL A 298 -2.14 2.62 5.11
N HIS A 299 -1.15 2.62 4.20
CA HIS A 299 0.07 3.41 4.33
C HIS A 299 -0.17 4.94 4.38
N LEU A 300 -1.31 5.41 3.86
CA LEU A 300 -1.73 6.81 3.87
C LEU A 300 -2.58 7.17 5.10
N LEU A 301 -2.76 6.25 6.05
CA LEU A 301 -3.54 6.52 7.25
C LEU A 301 -2.98 7.70 8.05
N PRO A 302 -3.78 8.75 8.30
CA PRO A 302 -3.33 9.88 9.09
C PRO A 302 -3.10 9.50 10.56
N ALA A 303 -2.04 10.05 11.18
CA ALA A 303 -1.71 9.86 12.60
C ALA A 303 -2.89 10.07 13.60
N PRO A 304 -3.86 10.98 13.36
CA PRO A 304 -5.02 11.12 14.23
C PRO A 304 -6.01 9.94 14.20
N VAL A 305 -6.10 9.22 13.07
CA VAL A 305 -7.07 8.11 12.90
C VAL A 305 -6.78 6.97 13.88
N PHE A 306 -5.51 6.79 14.24
CA PHE A 306 -5.05 5.80 15.21
C PHE A 306 -5.53 6.06 16.64
N LYS A 307 -6.00 7.28 16.94
CA LYS A 307 -6.51 7.66 18.27
C LYS A 307 -8.03 7.54 18.39
N PHE A 308 -8.71 7.12 17.33
CA PHE A 308 -10.17 7.02 17.35
C PHE A 308 -10.66 5.69 17.94
N THR A 309 -11.85 5.80 18.53
CA THR A 309 -12.57 4.99 19.53
C THR A 309 -12.22 3.50 19.64
N ALA A 310 -12.18 2.99 20.88
CA ALA A 310 -11.90 1.57 21.11
C ALA A 310 -13.04 0.62 20.77
N ASP A 311 -14.23 1.13 20.52
CA ASP A 311 -15.33 0.32 19.98
C ASP A 311 -14.97 -0.22 18.58
N LEU A 312 -14.15 0.52 17.83
CA LEU A 312 -13.57 0.04 16.57
C LEU A 312 -12.61 -1.13 16.78
N GLN A 313 -11.92 -1.16 17.92
CA GLN A 313 -10.97 -2.22 18.27
C GLN A 313 -11.63 -3.55 18.56
N ALA A 314 -12.94 -3.54 18.87
CA ALA A 314 -13.73 -4.74 19.05
C ALA A 314 -14.35 -5.28 17.75
N ARG A 315 -14.23 -4.60 16.60
CA ARG A 315 -14.75 -5.07 15.30
C ARG A 315 -13.72 -5.85 14.50
N ARG A 316 -14.13 -6.61 13.48
CA ARG A 316 -13.17 -7.14 12.49
C ARG A 316 -12.63 -6.00 11.64
N ARG A 317 -11.31 -6.00 11.36
CA ARG A 317 -10.63 -4.92 10.65
C ARG A 317 -9.69 -5.46 9.58
N LEU A 318 -9.97 -5.12 8.33
CA LEU A 318 -9.12 -5.48 7.20
C LEU A 318 -8.44 -4.22 6.65
N GLY A 319 -7.11 -4.24 6.63
CA GLY A 319 -6.30 -3.26 5.93
C GLY A 319 -5.90 -3.77 4.55
N LEU A 320 -6.09 -2.97 3.52
CA LEU A 320 -5.67 -3.25 2.15
C LEU A 320 -4.59 -2.25 1.72
N THR A 321 -3.45 -2.75 1.27
CA THR A 321 -2.37 -1.86 0.83
C THR A 321 -1.42 -2.50 -0.17
N ALA A 322 -0.74 -1.69 -0.98
CA ALA A 322 0.32 -2.19 -1.87
C ALA A 322 1.69 -2.25 -1.19
N THR A 323 1.86 -1.51 -0.08
CA THR A 323 3.11 -1.46 0.68
C THR A 323 2.77 -1.25 2.14
N LEU A 324 3.44 -2.01 3.02
CA LEU A 324 3.38 -1.77 4.46
C LEU A 324 4.39 -0.72 4.91
N VAL A 325 5.37 -0.36 4.08
CA VAL A 325 6.40 0.62 4.40
C VAL A 325 5.81 2.03 4.30
N ARG A 326 6.03 2.86 5.31
CA ARG A 326 5.62 4.25 5.39
C ARG A 326 6.82 5.16 5.43
N GLU A 327 6.75 6.26 4.69
CA GLU A 327 7.81 7.27 4.63
C GLU A 327 8.07 7.96 5.98
N ASP A 328 7.08 7.95 6.88
CA ASP A 328 7.20 8.50 8.25
C ASP A 328 7.69 7.47 9.29
N GLY A 329 7.96 6.22 8.88
CA GLY A 329 8.44 5.13 9.72
C GLY A 329 7.42 4.65 10.77
N ARG A 330 6.13 4.97 10.61
CA ARG A 330 5.07 4.62 11.59
C ARG A 330 4.29 3.37 11.22
N GLU A 331 4.98 2.36 10.70
CA GLU A 331 4.40 1.04 10.38
C GLU A 331 3.68 0.47 11.61
N SER A 332 4.33 0.54 12.77
CA SER A 332 3.85 -0.03 14.05
C SER A 332 2.45 0.46 14.45
N ASP A 333 2.08 1.67 14.06
CA ASP A 333 0.79 2.25 14.40
C ASP A 333 -0.35 1.59 13.60
N VAL A 334 -0.09 1.17 12.35
CA VAL A 334 -1.01 0.39 11.51
C VAL A 334 -1.34 -0.95 12.17
N PHE A 335 -0.33 -1.66 12.65
CA PHE A 335 -0.53 -2.97 13.28
C PHE A 335 -1.31 -2.86 14.58
N SER A 336 -1.05 -1.81 15.37
CA SER A 336 -1.80 -1.59 16.60
C SER A 336 -3.28 -1.31 16.34
N LEU A 337 -3.59 -0.60 15.25
CA LEU A 337 -4.97 -0.25 14.91
C LEU A 337 -5.68 -1.41 14.23
N ILE A 338 -5.10 -1.96 13.15
CA ILE A 338 -5.76 -2.94 12.28
C ILE A 338 -5.43 -4.36 12.73
N GLY A 339 -4.16 -4.71 12.84
CA GLY A 339 -3.71 -6.05 13.22
C GLY A 339 -2.47 -6.49 12.43
N PRO A 340 -1.99 -7.73 12.64
CA PRO A 340 -0.79 -8.26 11.99
C PRO A 340 -0.94 -8.37 10.46
N LYS A 341 0.17 -8.55 9.75
CA LYS A 341 0.15 -8.91 8.33
C LYS A 341 -0.45 -10.32 8.19
N ARG A 342 -1.51 -10.45 7.40
CA ARG A 342 -2.24 -11.73 7.17
C ARG A 342 -1.91 -12.38 5.84
N PHE A 343 -1.56 -11.54 4.87
CA PHE A 343 -1.21 -11.99 3.53
C PHE A 343 -0.29 -10.98 2.87
N ASP A 344 0.65 -11.49 2.08
CA ASP A 344 1.62 -10.70 1.33
C ASP A 344 1.96 -11.46 0.06
N ALA A 345 1.70 -10.84 -1.10
CA ALA A 345 2.11 -11.39 -2.38
C ALA A 345 2.96 -10.37 -3.14
N PRO A 346 4.26 -10.66 -3.36
CA PRO A 346 5.14 -9.79 -4.13
C PRO A 346 4.66 -9.61 -5.57
N TRP A 347 4.98 -8.46 -6.17
CA TRP A 347 4.64 -8.14 -7.56
C TRP A 347 5.09 -9.22 -8.54
N LYS A 348 6.38 -9.61 -8.50
CA LYS A 348 6.98 -10.61 -9.40
C LYS A 348 6.24 -11.95 -9.39
N GLU A 349 5.68 -12.35 -8.25
CA GLU A 349 4.96 -13.62 -8.15
C GLU A 349 3.62 -13.54 -8.87
N ILE A 350 2.88 -12.44 -8.67
CA ILE A 350 1.59 -12.21 -9.34
C ILE A 350 1.82 -12.00 -10.85
N GLU A 351 2.92 -11.35 -11.23
CA GLU A 351 3.36 -11.21 -12.61
C GLU A 351 3.71 -12.57 -13.24
N ALA A 352 4.51 -13.41 -12.56
CA ALA A 352 4.86 -14.75 -13.04
C ALA A 352 3.64 -15.66 -13.21
N GLN A 353 2.59 -15.45 -12.41
CA GLN A 353 1.31 -16.15 -12.54
C GLN A 353 0.43 -15.59 -13.70
N GLY A 354 0.90 -14.56 -14.42
CA GLY A 354 0.20 -13.95 -15.55
C GLY A 354 -0.97 -13.04 -15.15
N TYR A 355 -1.06 -12.68 -13.87
CA TYR A 355 -2.17 -11.89 -13.34
C TYR A 355 -1.96 -10.38 -13.41
N ILE A 356 -0.70 -9.98 -13.56
CA ILE A 356 -0.22 -8.61 -13.77
C ILE A 356 0.78 -8.67 -14.93
N ALA A 357 0.84 -7.63 -15.77
CA ALA A 357 1.80 -7.61 -16.87
C ALA A 357 3.18 -7.12 -16.49
N PRO A 358 4.23 -7.61 -17.18
CA PRO A 358 5.53 -6.97 -17.19
C PRO A 358 5.41 -5.55 -17.74
N ALA A 359 5.95 -4.58 -16.99
CA ALA A 359 6.19 -3.22 -17.48
C ALA A 359 7.68 -3.03 -17.75
N ASP A 360 8.04 -2.65 -18.99
CA ASP A 360 9.41 -2.25 -19.34
C ASP A 360 9.63 -0.80 -18.93
N CYS A 361 10.45 -0.57 -17.89
CA CYS A 361 10.78 0.78 -17.43
C CYS A 361 12.10 1.25 -18.06
N VAL A 362 12.02 2.32 -18.85
CA VAL A 362 13.13 2.88 -19.61
C VAL A 362 13.39 4.32 -19.17
N GLU A 363 14.56 4.57 -18.60
CA GLU A 363 15.07 5.93 -18.41
C GLU A 363 15.82 6.38 -19.67
N VAL A 364 15.31 7.40 -20.35
CA VAL A 364 15.95 7.99 -21.52
C VAL A 364 16.72 9.21 -21.07
N ARG A 365 18.04 9.10 -21.09
CA ARG A 365 18.93 10.18 -20.67
C ARG A 365 19.22 11.12 -21.82
N VAL A 366 18.92 12.39 -21.62
CA VAL A 366 19.15 13.46 -22.61
C VAL A 366 20.38 14.28 -22.24
N ASN A 367 21.21 14.60 -23.22
CA ASN A 367 22.26 15.60 -23.09
C ASN A 367 21.67 16.97 -23.42
N LEU A 368 21.65 17.88 -22.43
CA LEU A 368 21.22 19.26 -22.67
C LEU A 368 22.19 19.94 -23.64
N THR A 369 21.66 20.83 -24.47
CA THR A 369 22.49 21.70 -25.32
C THR A 369 23.36 22.63 -24.47
N ASP A 370 24.47 23.13 -25.02
CA ASP A 370 25.34 24.08 -24.30
C ASP A 370 24.57 25.31 -23.79
N ALA A 371 23.61 25.80 -24.57
CA ALA A 371 22.75 26.91 -24.18
C ALA A 371 21.84 26.56 -22.99
N GLU A 372 21.19 25.39 -23.02
CA GLU A 372 20.34 24.91 -21.92
C GLU A 372 21.18 24.62 -20.66
N ARG A 373 22.38 24.05 -20.82
CA ARG A 373 23.31 23.76 -19.71
C ARG A 373 23.81 25.04 -19.06
N LEU A 374 24.14 26.06 -19.85
CA LEU A 374 24.51 27.38 -19.33
C LEU A 374 23.35 28.02 -18.56
N ALA A 375 22.14 28.02 -19.15
CA ALA A 375 20.95 28.55 -18.49
C ALA A 375 20.67 27.85 -17.15
N TYR A 376 20.79 26.52 -17.12
CA TYR A 376 20.66 25.72 -15.90
C TYR A 376 21.73 26.06 -14.85
N ALA A 377 23.00 26.22 -15.27
CA ALA A 377 24.10 26.54 -14.37
C ALA A 377 23.95 27.91 -13.71
N THR A 378 23.35 28.88 -14.43
CA THR A 378 23.09 30.24 -13.93
C THR A 378 21.74 30.40 -13.23
N ALA A 379 20.88 29.38 -13.24
CA ALA A 379 19.56 29.45 -12.62
C ALA A 379 19.65 29.44 -11.09
N GLU A 380 18.69 30.11 -10.45
CA GLU A 380 18.52 30.05 -9.00
C GLU A 380 18.20 28.63 -8.54
N GLN A 381 18.63 28.27 -7.34
CA GLN A 381 18.57 26.88 -6.85
C GLN A 381 17.14 26.30 -6.86
N GLU A 382 16.14 27.14 -6.59
CA GLU A 382 14.71 26.75 -6.59
C GLU A 382 14.16 26.53 -8.01
N GLU A 383 14.72 27.20 -9.01
CA GLU A 383 14.26 27.13 -10.39
C GLU A 383 15.02 26.08 -11.22
N LYS A 384 16.22 25.68 -10.79
CA LYS A 384 17.07 24.70 -11.48
C LYS A 384 16.29 23.48 -11.95
N TYR A 385 15.48 22.87 -11.07
CA TYR A 385 14.71 21.69 -11.46
C TYR A 385 13.67 21.99 -12.53
N ARG A 386 12.95 23.11 -12.44
CA ARG A 386 12.01 23.54 -13.49
C ARG A 386 12.75 23.70 -14.82
N PHE A 387 13.88 24.40 -14.81
CA PHE A 387 14.67 24.64 -16.02
C PHE A 387 15.09 23.35 -16.73
N CYS A 388 15.72 22.40 -16.03
CA CYS A 388 16.16 21.17 -16.67
C CYS A 388 14.98 20.28 -17.09
N ALA A 389 13.88 20.31 -16.33
CA ALA A 389 12.70 19.51 -16.60
C ALA A 389 11.90 19.97 -17.83
N THR A 390 11.92 21.27 -18.17
CA THR A 390 11.13 21.88 -19.26
C THR A 390 11.95 22.21 -20.52
N THR A 391 13.09 21.56 -20.72
CA THR A 391 13.98 21.82 -21.85
C THR A 391 13.39 21.37 -23.19
N ALA A 392 13.77 22.06 -24.26
CA ALA A 392 13.38 21.71 -25.63
C ALA A 392 13.96 20.35 -26.03
N THR A 393 15.14 20.02 -25.50
CA THR A 393 15.76 18.70 -25.65
C THR A 393 14.86 17.57 -25.15
N LYS A 394 14.28 17.69 -23.93
CA LYS A 394 13.35 16.69 -23.40
C LYS A 394 12.06 16.60 -24.22
N ARG A 395 11.57 17.73 -24.74
CA ARG A 395 10.40 17.76 -25.63
C ARG A 395 10.63 16.94 -26.90
N LYS A 396 11.74 17.15 -27.61
CA LYS A 396 12.08 16.40 -28.84
C LYS A 396 12.13 14.88 -28.62
N VAL A 397 12.71 14.45 -27.49
CA VAL A 397 12.76 13.03 -27.12
C VAL A 397 11.38 12.49 -26.81
N THR A 398 10.53 13.27 -26.13
CA THR A 398 9.13 12.91 -25.88
C THR A 398 8.37 12.73 -27.20
N GLU A 399 8.54 13.65 -28.16
CA GLU A 399 7.95 13.55 -29.50
C GLU A 399 8.41 12.30 -30.26
N ALA A 400 9.70 11.95 -30.17
CA ALA A 400 10.23 10.72 -30.78
C ALA A 400 9.64 9.46 -30.15
N ILE A 401 9.51 9.41 -28.82
CA ILE A 401 8.85 8.29 -28.13
C ILE A 401 7.39 8.19 -28.59
N VAL A 402 6.65 9.30 -28.65
CA VAL A 402 5.25 9.31 -29.11
C VAL A 402 5.13 8.82 -30.56
N ARG A 403 6.04 9.24 -31.44
CA ARG A 403 6.08 8.78 -32.85
C ARG A 403 6.38 7.29 -32.98
N ARG A 404 7.34 6.77 -32.20
CA ARG A 404 7.68 5.33 -32.18
C ARG A 404 6.48 4.44 -31.89
N PHE A 405 5.59 4.88 -30.99
CA PHE A 405 4.40 4.12 -30.59
C PHE A 405 3.11 4.65 -31.23
N ALA A 406 3.21 5.31 -32.38
CA ALA A 406 2.05 5.84 -33.09
C ALA A 406 0.96 4.77 -33.30
N GLY A 407 -0.29 5.15 -33.01
CA GLY A 407 -1.44 4.23 -33.07
C GLY A 407 -1.71 3.47 -31.76
N GLN A 408 -0.82 3.53 -30.78
CA GLN A 408 -1.08 3.04 -29.42
C GLN A 408 -1.66 4.14 -28.53
N GLN A 409 -2.24 3.74 -27.39
CA GLN A 409 -2.70 4.67 -26.36
C GLN A 409 -1.50 5.13 -25.51
N ILE A 410 -1.14 6.40 -25.64
CA ILE A 410 0.04 7.03 -25.04
C ILE A 410 -0.39 8.12 -24.08
N LEU A 411 0.04 8.00 -22.83
CA LEU A 411 -0.19 9.00 -21.79
C LEU A 411 1.10 9.78 -21.50
N VAL A 412 1.10 11.09 -21.75
CA VAL A 412 2.24 11.98 -21.45
C VAL A 412 1.99 12.72 -20.14
N ILE A 413 2.90 12.60 -19.18
CA ILE A 413 2.74 13.07 -17.81
C ILE A 413 3.80 14.11 -17.49
N GLY A 414 3.39 15.22 -16.88
CA GLY A 414 4.32 16.22 -16.36
C GLY A 414 3.78 17.04 -15.20
N GLN A 415 4.67 17.80 -14.58
CA GLN A 415 4.36 18.67 -13.45
C GLN A 415 3.99 20.09 -13.89
N TYR A 416 4.72 20.64 -14.87
CA TYR A 416 4.67 22.05 -15.21
C TYR A 416 3.62 22.31 -16.30
N ILE A 417 2.64 23.16 -16.01
CA ILE A 417 1.51 23.41 -16.92
C ILE A 417 1.98 23.95 -18.27
N ASP A 418 2.86 24.96 -18.27
CA ASP A 418 3.36 25.59 -19.50
C ASP A 418 4.08 24.57 -20.41
N GLN A 419 4.82 23.64 -19.82
CA GLN A 419 5.48 22.55 -20.55
C GLN A 419 4.46 21.61 -21.20
N LEU A 420 3.37 21.32 -20.49
CA LEU A 420 2.33 20.41 -20.98
C LEU A 420 1.48 21.05 -22.08
N ASP A 421 1.28 22.36 -22.03
CA ASP A 421 0.68 23.10 -23.14
C ASP A 421 1.53 23.03 -24.39
N GLU A 422 2.82 23.34 -24.25
CA GLU A 422 3.76 23.24 -25.36
C GLU A 422 3.79 21.81 -25.94
N LEU A 423 3.83 20.78 -25.09
CA LEU A 423 3.75 19.38 -25.54
C LEU A 423 2.42 19.06 -26.21
N GLY A 424 1.30 19.53 -25.67
CA GLY A 424 -0.03 19.32 -26.26
C GLY A 424 -0.13 19.89 -27.67
N GLU A 425 0.39 21.09 -27.89
CA GLU A 425 0.45 21.72 -29.21
C GLU A 425 1.32 20.93 -30.19
N HIS A 426 2.54 20.56 -29.80
CA HIS A 426 3.47 19.83 -30.67
C HIS A 426 3.01 18.40 -30.99
N LEU A 427 2.34 17.74 -30.04
CA LEU A 427 1.82 16.38 -30.21
C LEU A 427 0.42 16.36 -30.86
N GLY A 428 -0.23 17.52 -31.02
CA GLY A 428 -1.63 17.59 -31.46
C GLY A 428 -2.60 16.90 -30.51
N ALA A 429 -2.29 16.92 -29.20
CA ALA A 429 -2.96 16.13 -28.18
C ALA A 429 -3.68 17.01 -27.15
N PRO A 430 -4.87 16.61 -26.65
CA PRO A 430 -5.56 17.33 -25.60
C PRO A 430 -4.78 17.31 -24.28
N VAL A 431 -4.84 18.42 -23.55
CA VAL A 431 -4.16 18.61 -22.26
C VAL A 431 -5.18 18.68 -21.13
N ILE A 432 -5.00 17.86 -20.09
CA ILE A 432 -5.78 17.91 -18.86
C ILE A 432 -4.97 18.52 -17.73
N LYS A 433 -5.53 19.55 -17.10
CA LYS A 433 -4.91 20.31 -16.01
C LYS A 433 -5.83 20.42 -14.79
N GLY A 434 -5.37 21.11 -13.75
CA GLY A 434 -6.13 21.36 -12.53
C GLY A 434 -7.45 22.11 -12.77
N GLU A 435 -7.45 23.05 -13.71
CA GLU A 435 -8.63 23.86 -14.09
C GLU A 435 -9.62 23.15 -15.01
N THR A 436 -9.24 22.02 -15.61
CA THR A 436 -10.15 21.23 -16.48
C THR A 436 -11.33 20.72 -15.65
N SER A 437 -12.56 21.02 -16.09
CA SER A 437 -13.77 20.61 -15.38
C SER A 437 -13.91 19.08 -15.33
N ASN A 438 -14.58 18.54 -14.32
CA ASN A 438 -14.79 17.09 -14.18
C ASN A 438 -15.53 16.49 -15.39
N ALA A 439 -16.53 17.19 -15.92
CA ALA A 439 -17.26 16.74 -17.11
C ALA A 439 -16.34 16.64 -18.35
N GLN A 440 -15.43 17.61 -18.52
CA GLN A 440 -14.47 17.57 -19.62
C GLN A 440 -13.41 16.47 -19.42
N ARG A 441 -12.98 16.23 -18.17
CA ARG A 441 -12.07 15.12 -17.84
C ARG A 441 -12.70 13.78 -18.19
N GLU A 442 -13.93 13.52 -17.75
CA GLU A 442 -14.66 12.28 -18.03
C GLU A 442 -14.81 12.06 -19.54
N LYS A 443 -15.14 13.12 -20.30
CA LYS A 443 -15.22 13.05 -21.77
C LYS A 443 -13.88 12.67 -22.41
N LEU A 444 -12.80 13.35 -22.05
CA LEU A 444 -11.46 13.08 -22.62
C LEU A 444 -10.95 11.70 -22.23
N PHE A 445 -11.15 11.26 -20.98
CA PHE A 445 -10.81 9.92 -20.55
C PHE A 445 -11.65 8.85 -21.26
N GLY A 446 -12.94 9.09 -21.50
CA GLY A 446 -13.80 8.22 -22.30
C GLY A 446 -13.28 8.06 -23.72
N ALA A 447 -13.06 9.18 -24.43
CA ALA A 447 -12.50 9.19 -25.78
C ALA A 447 -11.15 8.49 -25.87
N PHE A 448 -10.30 8.64 -24.85
CA PHE A 448 -9.02 7.93 -24.79
C PHE A 448 -9.22 6.43 -24.63
N ARG A 449 -10.10 5.96 -23.72
CA ARG A 449 -10.39 4.52 -23.51
C ARG A 449 -10.95 3.86 -24.76
N GLU A 450 -11.84 4.55 -25.46
CA GLU A 450 -12.46 4.08 -26.71
C GLU A 450 -11.49 4.11 -27.90
N GLY A 451 -10.35 4.79 -27.76
CA GLY A 451 -9.32 4.90 -28.79
C GLY A 451 -9.58 5.99 -29.82
N GLU A 452 -10.57 6.87 -29.60
CA GLU A 452 -10.82 8.05 -30.43
C GLU A 452 -9.64 9.03 -30.38
N ILE A 453 -9.01 9.14 -29.20
CA ILE A 453 -7.74 9.85 -29.02
C ILE A 453 -6.66 8.85 -28.59
N SER A 454 -5.55 8.85 -29.32
CA SER A 454 -4.41 7.97 -29.04
C SER A 454 -3.41 8.58 -28.07
N VAL A 455 -3.31 9.91 -28.00
CA VAL A 455 -2.37 10.62 -27.13
C VAL A 455 -3.12 11.56 -26.20
N LEU A 456 -2.78 11.52 -24.91
CA LEU A 456 -3.35 12.40 -23.90
C LEU A 456 -2.25 12.97 -23.02
N VAL A 457 -2.26 14.28 -22.82
CA VAL A 457 -1.28 14.98 -21.98
C VAL A 457 -1.93 15.34 -20.65
N VAL A 458 -1.32 14.96 -19.52
CA VAL A 458 -1.91 15.14 -18.18
C VAL A 458 -0.94 15.78 -17.20
N SER A 459 -1.43 16.79 -16.47
CA SER A 459 -0.66 17.41 -15.39
C SER A 459 -0.78 16.65 -14.09
N LYS A 460 0.22 16.75 -13.21
CA LYS A 460 0.20 16.12 -11.88
C LYS A 460 -1.12 16.33 -11.13
N VAL A 461 -1.70 17.54 -11.18
CA VAL A 461 -2.94 17.89 -10.46
C VAL A 461 -4.16 17.16 -11.05
N ALA A 462 -4.19 16.96 -12.37
CA ALA A 462 -5.15 16.10 -13.04
C ALA A 462 -4.84 14.61 -12.85
N ASN A 463 -3.56 14.27 -12.66
CA ASN A 463 -3.07 12.91 -12.47
C ASN A 463 -3.46 12.31 -11.10
N PHE A 464 -4.00 13.12 -10.18
CA PHE A 464 -4.58 12.65 -8.91
C PHE A 464 -6.01 12.16 -9.03
N SER A 465 -6.71 12.39 -10.16
CA SER A 465 -7.96 11.69 -10.40
C SER A 465 -7.65 10.22 -10.69
N ILE A 466 -8.16 9.34 -9.82
CA ILE A 466 -7.84 7.90 -9.77
C ILE A 466 -8.38 7.12 -10.98
N ASP A 467 -8.97 7.82 -11.97
CA ASP A 467 -9.58 7.23 -13.15
C ASP A 467 -8.75 7.45 -14.42
N LEU A 468 -7.42 7.46 -14.26
CA LEU A 468 -6.50 7.47 -15.39
C LEU A 468 -6.82 6.29 -16.30
N PRO A 469 -7.01 6.52 -17.60
CA PRO A 469 -7.34 5.45 -18.51
C PRO A 469 -6.15 4.51 -18.67
N GLU A 470 -6.44 3.26 -18.98
CA GLU A 470 -5.42 2.26 -19.30
C GLU A 470 -4.64 2.71 -20.54
N ALA A 471 -3.32 2.74 -20.44
CA ALA A 471 -2.42 3.11 -21.53
C ALA A 471 -1.40 2.00 -21.76
N THR A 472 -1.01 1.83 -23.02
CA THR A 472 0.07 0.89 -23.39
C THR A 472 1.43 1.53 -23.13
N VAL A 473 1.52 2.84 -23.33
CA VAL A 473 2.76 3.61 -23.14
C VAL A 473 2.50 4.80 -22.23
N ALA A 474 3.33 4.97 -21.21
CA ALA A 474 3.33 6.17 -20.37
C ALA A 474 4.68 6.86 -20.46
N VAL A 475 4.68 8.17 -20.75
CA VAL A 475 5.89 8.99 -20.87
C VAL A 475 5.89 10.07 -19.80
N GLN A 476 6.78 9.97 -18.83
CA GLN A 476 6.99 10.99 -17.81
C GLN A 476 8.09 11.97 -18.27
N VAL A 477 7.69 13.21 -18.54
CA VAL A 477 8.62 14.29 -18.96
C VAL A 477 9.09 15.11 -17.77
N SER A 478 8.28 15.25 -16.73
CA SER A 478 8.69 15.89 -15.47
C SER A 478 7.97 15.27 -14.27
N GLY A 479 8.72 14.98 -13.20
CA GLY A 479 8.20 14.37 -11.96
C GLY A 479 8.25 15.30 -10.77
N THR A 480 7.62 14.94 -9.65
CA THR A 480 7.77 15.70 -8.39
C THR A 480 8.54 14.93 -7.36
N PHE A 481 9.42 15.63 -6.64
CA PHE A 481 10.00 15.19 -5.39
C PHE A 481 8.90 15.05 -4.32
N GLY A 482 8.64 13.84 -3.85
CA GLY A 482 7.59 13.61 -2.88
C GLY A 482 7.48 12.16 -2.46
N SER A 483 6.80 11.32 -3.25
CA SER A 483 6.56 9.93 -2.87
C SER A 483 6.87 8.94 -4.00
N ARG A 484 7.95 8.18 -3.80
CA ARG A 484 8.45 7.14 -4.73
C ARG A 484 7.44 6.01 -4.87
N GLN A 485 6.73 5.71 -3.77
CA GLN A 485 5.67 4.71 -3.70
C GLN A 485 4.47 5.12 -4.54
N GLU A 486 4.08 6.39 -4.47
CA GLU A 486 2.95 6.90 -5.24
C GLU A 486 3.21 6.83 -6.75
N GLU A 487 4.43 7.18 -7.21
CA GLU A 487 4.81 7.08 -8.63
C GLU A 487 4.74 5.64 -9.17
N ALA A 488 5.26 4.65 -8.44
CA ALA A 488 5.22 3.26 -8.88
C ALA A 488 3.81 2.65 -8.82
N GLN A 489 3.03 2.96 -7.78
CA GLN A 489 1.63 2.53 -7.69
C GLN A 489 0.79 3.12 -8.83
N ARG A 490 1.04 4.38 -9.20
CA ARG A 490 0.40 5.02 -10.36
C ARG A 490 0.78 4.33 -11.66
N LEU A 491 2.06 4.03 -11.84
CA LEU A 491 2.59 3.33 -13.01
C LEU A 491 1.89 1.97 -13.20
N GLY A 492 1.75 1.18 -12.13
CA GLY A 492 1.00 -0.08 -12.16
C GLY A 492 -0.52 0.05 -12.34
N ARG A 493 -1.11 1.24 -12.18
CA ARG A 493 -2.54 1.49 -12.47
C ARG A 493 -2.77 1.94 -13.91
N VAL A 494 -1.86 2.76 -14.44
CA VAL A 494 -1.93 3.30 -15.81
C VAL A 494 -1.58 2.21 -16.82
N LEU A 495 -0.55 1.42 -16.55
CA LEU A 495 -0.03 0.46 -17.48
C LEU A 495 -0.79 -0.86 -17.38
N ARG A 496 -1.43 -1.25 -18.49
CA ARG A 496 -2.04 -2.57 -18.64
C ARG A 496 -1.60 -3.20 -19.96
N PRO A 497 -1.40 -4.53 -19.98
CA PRO A 497 -1.20 -5.23 -21.23
C PRO A 497 -2.48 -5.11 -22.05
N LYS A 498 -2.35 -4.91 -23.36
CA LYS A 498 -3.50 -5.05 -24.23
C LYS A 498 -3.71 -6.52 -24.57
N ALA A 499 -4.96 -6.86 -24.92
CA ALA A 499 -5.35 -8.22 -25.30
C ALA A 499 -4.59 -8.75 -26.55
N ASP A 500 -3.89 -7.86 -27.25
CA ASP A 500 -3.02 -8.14 -28.39
C ASP A 500 -1.62 -8.66 -28.00
N GLY A 501 -1.29 -8.69 -26.71
CA GLY A 501 -0.01 -9.22 -26.19
C GLY A 501 1.14 -8.21 -26.16
N HIS A 502 0.90 -6.92 -26.46
CA HIS A 502 1.94 -5.90 -26.32
C HIS A 502 2.28 -5.63 -24.85
N LYS A 503 3.59 -5.59 -24.55
CA LYS A 503 4.09 -5.21 -23.22
C LYS A 503 3.78 -3.75 -22.93
N ALA A 504 3.56 -3.43 -21.66
CA ALA A 504 3.37 -2.04 -21.26
C ALA A 504 4.74 -1.36 -21.12
N HIS A 505 4.86 -0.13 -21.60
CA HIS A 505 6.12 0.62 -21.60
C HIS A 505 6.02 1.89 -20.75
N PHE A 506 7.00 2.08 -19.87
CA PHE A 506 7.16 3.32 -19.12
C PHE A 506 8.46 4.01 -19.52
N TYR A 507 8.35 5.22 -20.05
CA TYR A 507 9.49 6.06 -20.38
C TYR A 507 9.60 7.22 -19.38
N SER A 508 10.79 7.40 -18.83
CA SER A 508 11.14 8.59 -18.03
C SER A 508 12.23 9.35 -18.77
N VAL A 509 11.93 10.56 -19.24
CA VAL A 509 12.91 11.42 -19.92
C VAL A 509 13.67 12.21 -18.86
N VAL A 510 15.00 12.13 -18.83
CA VAL A 510 15.84 12.66 -17.75
C VAL A 510 17.02 13.46 -18.30
N ALA A 511 17.20 14.70 -17.81
CA ALA A 511 18.34 15.53 -18.18
C ALA A 511 19.62 15.16 -17.41
N ARG A 512 20.67 14.76 -18.13
CA ARG A 512 21.99 14.41 -17.57
C ARG A 512 22.64 15.59 -16.87
N ASP A 513 23.43 15.31 -15.84
CA ASP A 513 24.20 16.29 -15.05
C ASP A 513 23.33 17.40 -14.43
N THR A 514 22.08 17.08 -14.08
CA THR A 514 21.15 18.01 -13.42
C THR A 514 20.46 17.34 -12.23
N LEU A 515 19.76 18.14 -11.42
CA LEU A 515 18.88 17.67 -10.34
C LEU A 515 17.84 16.62 -10.81
N ASP A 516 17.48 16.65 -12.10
CA ASP A 516 16.58 15.66 -12.69
C ASP A 516 17.17 14.24 -12.63
N GLN A 517 18.47 14.10 -12.88
CA GLN A 517 19.18 12.82 -12.79
C GLN A 517 19.28 12.33 -11.35
N ASP A 518 19.52 13.22 -10.39
CA ASP A 518 19.56 12.86 -8.97
C ASP A 518 18.20 12.30 -8.52
N PHE A 519 17.11 12.92 -8.97
CA PHE A 519 15.75 12.45 -8.68
C PHE A 519 15.43 11.13 -9.37
N ALA A 520 15.87 10.98 -10.62
CA ALA A 520 15.68 9.74 -11.35
C ALA A 520 16.45 8.56 -10.72
N ALA A 521 17.65 8.79 -10.16
CA ALA A 521 18.39 7.79 -9.41
C ALA A 521 17.65 7.28 -8.16
N HIS A 522 16.90 8.15 -7.48
CA HIS A 522 16.03 7.73 -6.37
C HIS A 522 14.84 6.87 -6.84
N ARG A 523 14.24 7.21 -7.98
CA ARG A 523 13.17 6.42 -8.60
C ARG A 523 13.68 5.07 -9.08
N GLN A 524 14.83 5.04 -9.76
CA GLN A 524 15.51 3.83 -10.20
C GLN A 524 15.68 2.86 -9.03
N ARG A 525 16.23 3.34 -7.91
CA ARG A 525 16.45 2.51 -6.73
C ARG A 525 15.15 1.91 -6.22
N PHE A 526 14.08 2.70 -6.14
CA PHE A 526 12.78 2.23 -5.69
C PHE A 526 12.16 1.20 -6.65
N LEU A 527 12.14 1.46 -7.96
CA LEU A 527 11.60 0.53 -8.96
C LEU A 527 12.39 -0.79 -8.96
N ALA A 528 13.72 -0.73 -8.87
CA ALA A 528 14.57 -1.91 -8.75
C ALA A 528 14.31 -2.67 -7.44
N GLU A 529 14.09 -1.97 -6.31
CA GLU A 529 13.73 -2.58 -5.02
C GLU A 529 12.36 -3.30 -5.08
N GLN A 530 11.43 -2.84 -5.91
CA GLN A 530 10.15 -3.50 -6.15
C GLN A 530 10.23 -4.62 -7.21
N GLY A 531 11.38 -4.76 -7.88
CA GLY A 531 11.63 -5.79 -8.87
C GLY A 531 11.18 -5.46 -10.30
N TYR A 532 10.94 -4.19 -10.63
CA TYR A 532 10.69 -3.76 -12.02
C TYR A 532 11.95 -3.92 -12.88
N ALA A 533 11.79 -4.44 -14.10
CA ALA A 533 12.83 -4.39 -15.12
C ALA A 533 13.10 -2.92 -15.47
N TYR A 534 14.31 -2.46 -15.20
CA TYR A 534 14.68 -1.06 -15.37
C TYR A 534 15.97 -0.96 -16.18
N ARG A 535 15.92 -0.23 -17.30
CA ARG A 535 17.07 0.02 -18.15
C ARG A 535 17.25 1.51 -18.42
N ILE A 536 18.51 1.90 -18.59
CA ILE A 536 18.89 3.26 -18.99
C ILE A 536 19.30 3.22 -20.46
N MET A 537 18.79 4.16 -21.24
CA MET A 537 19.02 4.31 -22.67
C MET A 537 19.48 5.73 -22.96
N ASP A 538 20.37 5.90 -23.92
CA ASP A 538 20.71 7.25 -24.39
C ASP A 538 19.65 7.76 -25.37
N ALA A 539 19.32 9.05 -25.28
CA ALA A 539 18.41 9.69 -26.22
C ALA A 539 18.91 9.57 -27.67
N ASP A 540 20.23 9.60 -27.88
CA ASP A 540 20.81 9.50 -29.22
C ASP A 540 20.53 8.13 -29.87
N GLU A 541 20.53 7.05 -29.08
CA GLU A 541 20.15 5.71 -29.55
C GLU A 541 18.68 5.66 -29.98
N LEU A 542 17.80 6.26 -29.16
CA LEU A 542 16.37 6.31 -29.44
C LEU A 542 16.05 7.16 -30.68
N LEU A 543 16.75 8.28 -30.86
CA LEU A 543 16.58 9.18 -32.01
C LEU A 543 17.18 8.62 -33.30
N ALA A 544 18.23 7.79 -33.21
CA ALA A 544 18.81 7.10 -34.36
C ALA A 544 17.88 6.02 -34.92
N GLU A 545 17.16 5.31 -34.04
CA GLU A 545 16.15 4.31 -34.45
C GLU A 545 14.91 4.93 -35.12
N ASP A 546 14.63 6.22 -34.89
CA ASP A 546 13.47 6.95 -35.46
C ASP A 546 13.76 7.50 -36.88
N GLN A 547 15.01 7.47 -37.34
CA GLN A 547 15.44 7.96 -38.66
C GLN A 547 15.66 6.86 -39.71
N GLY A 548 15.51 5.59 -39.32
CA GLY A 548 15.54 4.43 -40.23
C GLY A 548 14.14 3.86 -40.44
#